data_AF-A0A093YSI0-F1
#
_entry.id   AF-A0A093YSI0-F1
#
_cell.length_a   1.000
_cell.length_b   1.000
_cell.length_c   1.000
_cell.angle_alpha   90.00
_cell.angle_beta   90.00
_cell.angle_gamma   90.00
#
_symmetry.space_group_name_H-M   'P 1'
#
loop_
_entity.id
_entity.type
_entity.pdbx_description
1 polymer ?
#
loop_
_entity_poly.entity_id
_entity_poly.type
_entity_poly.pdbx_seq_one_letter_code
_entity_poly.pdbx_strand_id
1 'polypeptide(L)'
;MNIVIFGPPGAGKGTQSSYLIHNFNLFQLSTGDLLRDELKSKSALASEIESLMNAGKLVSDTIINNLIEKKLSDVSIANRIIFDGFPRNIEQAKTLDSLLSKYSQSISLVL
;
A
#
# COMPACT_ATOMS: atom_id res chain seq x y z
N MET A 1 4.17 -11.92 8.72
CA MET A 1 3.39 -10.85 9.36
C MET A 1 3.10 -9.71 8.38
N ASN A 2 1.84 -9.61 7.94
CA ASN A 2 1.35 -8.42 7.25
C ASN A 2 0.50 -7.59 8.21
N ILE A 3 0.70 -6.29 8.27
CA ILE A 3 0.06 -5.39 9.23
C ILE A 3 -0.59 -4.25 8.48
N VAL A 4 -1.77 -3.82 8.91
CA VAL A 4 -2.35 -2.54 8.49
C VAL A 4 -2.20 -1.54 9.63
N ILE A 5 -1.74 -0.33 9.35
CA ILE A 5 -1.66 0.76 10.33
C ILE A 5 -2.63 1.87 9.93
N PHE A 6 -3.60 2.13 10.81
CA PHE A 6 -4.59 3.18 10.71
C PHE A 6 -4.39 4.28 11.73
N GLY A 7 -5.04 5.42 11.46
CA GLY A 7 -5.06 6.56 12.35
C GLY A 7 -5.07 7.88 11.58
N PRO A 8 -5.55 8.96 12.20
CA PRO A 8 -5.62 10.27 11.56
C PRO A 8 -4.22 10.83 11.23
N PRO A 9 -4.13 11.86 10.39
CA PRO A 9 -2.90 12.65 10.24
C PRO A 9 -2.38 13.11 11.61
N GLY A 10 -1.06 13.07 11.81
CA GLY A 10 -0.44 13.46 13.09
C GLY A 10 -0.46 12.40 14.20
N ALA A 11 -1.12 11.25 14.02
CA ALA A 11 -1.18 10.18 15.04
C ALA A 11 0.13 9.40 15.26
N GLY A 12 1.23 9.76 14.58
CA GLY A 12 2.51 9.08 14.73
C GLY A 12 2.67 7.75 13.97
N LYS A 13 1.77 7.42 13.04
CA LYS A 13 1.84 6.19 12.21
C LYS A 13 3.21 5.98 11.59
N GLY A 14 3.77 6.99 10.92
CA GLY A 14 5.08 6.90 10.28
C GLY A 14 6.21 6.60 11.27
N THR A 15 6.16 7.18 12.47
CA THR A 15 7.12 6.89 13.54
C THR A 15 7.05 5.42 13.95
N GLN A 16 5.84 4.88 14.12
CA GLN A 16 5.64 3.47 14.47
C GLN A 16 6.02 2.53 13.32
N SER A 17 5.66 2.86 12.07
CA SER A 17 6.08 2.12 10.88
C SER A 17 7.60 1.99 10.82
N SER A 18 8.34 3.09 10.97
CA SER A 18 9.82 3.07 10.95
C SER A 18 10.39 2.18 12.06
N TYR A 19 9.82 2.25 13.26
CA TYR A 19 10.22 1.36 14.36
C TYR A 19 9.97 -0.12 14.02
N LEU A 20 8.80 -0.44 13.47
CA LEU A 20 8.43 -1.82 13.10
C LEU A 20 9.31 -2.35 11.96
N ILE A 21 9.61 -1.52 10.96
CA ILE A 21 10.53 -1.86 9.85
C ILE A 21 11.90 -2.27 10.41
N HIS A 22 12.48 -1.43 11.28
CA HIS A 22 13.81 -1.68 11.83
C HIS A 22 13.87 -2.95 12.69
N ASN A 23 12.85 -3.20 13.52
CA ASN A 23 12.88 -4.30 14.49
C ASN A 23 12.37 -5.64 13.93
N PHE A 24 11.48 -5.62 12.95
CA PHE A 24 10.84 -6.84 12.41
C PHE A 24 11.15 -7.09 10.94
N ASN A 25 12.04 -6.29 10.33
CA ASN A 25 12.47 -6.43 8.94
C ASN A 25 11.26 -6.44 7.98
N LEU A 26 10.36 -5.46 8.17
CA LEU A 26 9.14 -5.30 7.39
C LEU A 26 9.34 -4.26 6.27
N PHE A 27 8.48 -4.32 5.26
CA PHE A 27 8.43 -3.40 4.15
C PHE A 27 7.17 -2.56 4.23
N GLN A 28 7.32 -1.24 4.20
CA GLN A 28 6.17 -0.35 4.16
C GLN A 28 5.66 -0.20 2.72
N LEU A 29 4.37 -0.42 2.53
CA LEU A 29 3.62 -0.07 1.35
C LEU A 29 2.67 1.08 1.69
N SER A 30 3.06 2.29 1.28
CA SER A 30 2.17 3.44 1.29
C SER A 30 1.62 3.68 -0.12
N THR A 31 0.35 4.08 -0.23
CA THR A 31 -0.23 4.42 -1.54
C THR A 31 0.51 5.58 -2.20
N GLY A 32 1.02 6.53 -1.40
CA GLY A 32 1.79 7.65 -1.90
C GLY A 32 3.10 7.23 -2.55
N ASP A 33 3.84 6.30 -1.94
CA ASP A 33 5.10 5.79 -2.50
C ASP A 33 4.87 4.91 -3.71
N LEU A 34 3.84 4.07 -3.69
CA LEU A 34 3.46 3.25 -4.85
C LEU A 34 3.19 4.11 -6.09
N LEU A 35 2.43 5.20 -5.92
CA LEU A 35 2.15 6.13 -7.02
C LEU A 35 3.41 6.86 -7.46
N ARG A 36 4.22 7.38 -6.53
CA ARG A 36 5.50 8.05 -6.85
C ARG A 36 6.50 7.15 -7.56
N ASP A 37 6.52 5.86 -7.24
CA ASP A 37 7.35 4.88 -7.93
C ASP A 37 6.83 4.58 -9.34
N GLU A 38 5.50 4.48 -9.51
CA GLU A 38 4.91 4.31 -10.84
C GLU A 38 5.15 5.53 -11.73
N LEU A 39 5.20 6.75 -11.17
CA LEU A 39 5.57 7.95 -11.94
C LEU A 39 6.95 7.85 -12.60
N LYS A 40 7.88 7.08 -12.02
CA LYS A 40 9.22 6.87 -12.58
C LYS A 40 9.20 5.95 -13.80
N SER A 41 8.12 5.18 -14.02
CA SER A 41 8.01 4.22 -15.13
C SER A 41 7.80 4.90 -16.50
N LYS A 42 7.46 6.20 -16.52
CA LYS A 42 7.16 6.99 -17.74
C LYS A 42 6.13 6.33 -18.68
N SER A 43 5.22 5.52 -18.12
CA SER A 43 4.12 4.91 -18.85
C SER A 43 3.00 5.93 -19.13
N ALA A 44 2.05 5.60 -20.03
CA ALA A 44 0.85 6.42 -20.22
C ALA A 44 0.04 6.57 -18.90
N LEU A 45 0.05 5.53 -18.07
CA LEU A 45 -0.54 5.53 -16.74
C LEU A 45 0.15 6.53 -15.80
N ALA A 46 1.47 6.67 -15.89
CA ALA A 46 2.23 7.63 -15.09
C ALA A 46 1.74 9.08 -15.32
N SER A 47 1.49 9.47 -16.58
CA SER A 47 1.00 10.82 -16.88
C SER A 47 -0.41 11.08 -16.33
N GLU A 48 -1.29 10.08 -16.35
CA GLU A 48 -2.62 10.18 -15.74
C GLU A 48 -2.53 10.33 -14.21
N ILE A 49 -1.72 9.49 -13.57
CA ILE A 49 -1.46 9.54 -12.12
C ILE A 49 -0.91 10.92 -11.73
N GLU A 50 0.07 11.44 -12.49
CA GLU A 50 0.70 12.74 -12.21
C GLU A 50 -0.32 13.87 -12.24
N SER A 51 -1.17 13.90 -13.26
CA SER A 51 -2.24 14.89 -13.40
C SER A 51 -3.23 14.85 -12.23
N LEU A 52 -3.66 13.66 -11.83
CA LEU A 52 -4.57 13.49 -10.69
C LEU A 52 -3.94 13.94 -9.37
N MET A 53 -2.69 13.54 -9.12
CA MET A 53 -1.95 13.89 -7.91
C MET A 53 -1.72 15.40 -7.80
N ASN A 54 -1.31 16.05 -8.91
CA ASN A 54 -1.11 17.52 -8.95
C ASN A 54 -2.42 18.29 -8.72
N ALA A 55 -3.56 17.73 -9.14
CA ALA A 55 -4.89 18.30 -8.90
C ALA A 55 -5.43 18.01 -7.49
N GLY A 56 -4.69 17.31 -6.62
CA GLY A 56 -5.17 16.88 -5.30
C GLY A 56 -6.31 15.86 -5.36
N LYS A 57 -6.52 15.22 -6.52
CA LYS A 57 -7.57 14.21 -6.73
C LYS A 57 -7.06 12.83 -6.32
N LEU A 58 -8.00 11.98 -5.90
CA LEU A 58 -7.70 10.59 -5.60
C LEU A 58 -7.49 9.81 -6.91
N VAL A 59 -6.45 8.98 -6.92
CA VAL A 59 -6.24 7.98 -7.97
C VAL A 59 -7.25 6.85 -7.76
N SER A 60 -7.74 6.27 -8.86
CA SER A 60 -8.79 5.24 -8.80
C SER A 60 -8.33 3.99 -8.03
N ASP A 61 -9.27 3.35 -7.34
CA ASP A 61 -9.01 2.12 -6.58
C ASP A 61 -8.43 1.02 -7.47
N THR A 62 -8.86 0.93 -8.73
CA THR A 62 -8.34 -0.02 -9.72
C THR A 62 -6.83 0.13 -9.93
N ILE A 63 -6.33 1.36 -10.06
CA ILE A 63 -4.89 1.61 -10.24
C ILE A 63 -4.12 1.21 -8.98
N ILE A 64 -4.63 1.61 -7.80
CA ILE A 64 -4.01 1.26 -6.51
C ILE A 64 -3.96 -0.26 -6.32
N ASN A 65 -5.05 -0.97 -6.60
CA ASN A 65 -5.13 -2.42 -6.48
C ASN A 65 -4.11 -3.12 -7.38
N ASN A 66 -3.95 -2.68 -8.64
CA ASN A 66 -2.95 -3.22 -9.56
C ASN A 66 -1.52 -3.01 -9.04
N LEU A 67 -1.22 -1.84 -8.46
CA LEU A 67 0.10 -1.54 -7.89
C LEU A 67 0.38 -2.39 -6.64
N ILE A 68 -0.63 -2.60 -5.79
CA ILE A 68 -0.54 -3.48 -4.63
C ILE A 68 -0.33 -4.93 -5.07
N GLU A 69 -1.11 -5.42 -6.02
CA GLU A 69 -1.00 -6.79 -6.54
C GLU A 69 0.42 -7.07 -7.08
N LYS A 70 1.00 -6.12 -7.83
CA LYS A 70 2.38 -6.19 -8.30
C LYS A 70 3.37 -6.41 -7.15
N LYS A 71 3.19 -5.71 -6.02
CA LYS A 71 4.03 -5.90 -4.82
C LYS A 71 3.74 -7.23 -4.10
N LEU A 72 2.49 -7.65 -3.99
CA LEU A 72 2.14 -8.92 -3.34
C LEU A 72 2.68 -10.14 -4.09
N SER A 73 2.88 -10.00 -5.41
CA SER A 73 3.51 -11.04 -6.24
C SER A 73 5.02 -11.19 -6.00
N ASP A 74 5.67 -10.22 -5.35
CA ASP A 74 7.08 -10.29 -5.00
C ASP A 74 7.30 -11.14 -3.74
N VAL A 75 7.82 -12.35 -3.96
CA VAL A 75 8.08 -13.34 -2.90
C VAL A 75 9.10 -12.85 -1.87
N SER A 76 9.98 -11.90 -2.21
CA SER A 76 10.99 -11.37 -1.29
C SER A 76 10.40 -10.56 -0.14
N ILE A 77 9.21 -10.01 -0.32
CA ILE A 77 8.48 -9.21 0.68
C ILE A 77 7.22 -9.90 1.21
N ALA A 78 6.93 -11.11 0.73
CA ALA A 78 5.74 -11.86 1.14
C ALA A 78 5.69 -12.05 2.65
N ASN A 79 4.49 -11.87 3.23
CA ASN A 79 4.27 -11.93 4.67
C ASN A 79 5.18 -10.99 5.48
N ARG A 80 5.61 -9.85 4.94
CA ARG A 80 6.48 -8.89 5.63
C ARG A 80 6.06 -7.45 5.35
N ILE A 81 4.77 -7.18 5.21
CA ILE A 81 4.26 -5.91 4.69
C ILE A 81 3.58 -5.09 5.78
N ILE A 82 3.82 -3.78 5.80
CA ILE A 82 3.03 -2.78 6.52
C ILE A 82 2.25 -1.97 5.50
N PHE A 83 0.93 -2.07 5.51
CA PHE A 83 0.05 -1.22 4.72
C PHE A 83 -0.21 0.08 5.48
N ASP A 84 0.25 1.21 4.93
CA ASP A 84 0.07 2.55 5.50
C ASP A 84 -0.86 3.39 4.62
N GLY A 85 -2.03 3.73 5.17
CA GLY A 85 -3.03 4.52 4.46
C GLY A 85 -3.86 3.75 3.43
N PHE A 86 -3.85 2.41 3.47
CA PHE A 86 -4.71 1.51 2.71
C PHE A 86 -5.05 0.28 3.58
N PRO A 87 -6.28 -0.25 3.55
CA PRO A 87 -7.46 0.19 2.79
C PRO A 87 -8.19 1.39 3.44
N ARG A 88 -8.77 2.33 2.68
CA ARG A 88 -9.50 3.50 3.23
C ARG A 88 -11.01 3.32 3.32
N ASN A 89 -11.54 2.25 2.72
CA ASN A 89 -12.96 1.94 2.72
C ASN A 89 -13.17 0.41 2.72
N ILE A 90 -14.41 -0.02 2.91
CA ILE A 90 -14.78 -1.44 3.01
C ILE A 90 -14.49 -2.20 1.72
N GLU A 91 -14.69 -1.59 0.55
CA GLU A 91 -14.44 -2.25 -0.74
C GLU A 91 -12.95 -2.48 -0.99
N GLN A 92 -12.10 -1.54 -0.60
CA GLN A 92 -10.65 -1.72 -0.62
C GLN A 92 -10.21 -2.82 0.36
N ALA A 93 -10.84 -2.94 1.54
CA ALA A 93 -10.53 -4.01 2.48
C ALA A 93 -10.87 -5.39 1.92
N LYS A 94 -12.07 -5.56 1.35
CA LYS A 94 -12.47 -6.81 0.67
C LYS A 94 -11.52 -7.16 -0.47
N THR A 95 -11.12 -6.16 -1.26
CA THR A 95 -10.19 -6.36 -2.37
C THR A 95 -8.81 -6.77 -1.86
N LEU A 96 -8.32 -6.15 -0.80
CA LEU A 96 -7.05 -6.50 -0.16
C LEU A 96 -7.05 -7.97 0.31
N ASP A 97 -8.11 -8.40 0.99
CA ASP A 97 -8.24 -9.78 1.47
C ASP A 97 -8.23 -10.78 0.29
N SER A 98 -8.96 -10.48 -0.78
CA SER A 98 -8.97 -11.30 -1.99
C SER A 98 -7.58 -11.37 -2.64
N LEU A 99 -6.88 -10.24 -2.74
CA LEU A 99 -5.54 -10.18 -3.32
C LEU A 99 -4.54 -10.95 -2.47
N LEU A 100 -4.53 -10.76 -1.15
CA LEU A 100 -3.65 -11.50 -0.24
C LEU A 100 -3.88 -13.00 -0.34
N SER A 101 -5.14 -13.44 -0.35
CA SER A 101 -5.51 -14.86 -0.48
C SER A 101 -4.99 -15.48 -1.77
N LYS A 102 -5.05 -14.74 -2.90
CA LYS A 102 -4.50 -15.18 -4.19
C LYS A 102 -3.01 -15.53 -4.11
N TYR A 103 -2.25 -14.84 -3.25
CA TYR A 103 -0.82 -15.08 -3.04
C TYR A 103 -0.50 -15.88 -1.77
N SER A 104 -1.48 -16.58 -1.19
CA SER A 104 -1.33 -17.36 0.06
C SER A 104 -0.81 -16.52 1.23
N GLN A 105 -1.26 -15.27 1.32
CA GLN A 105 -0.95 -14.33 2.38
C GLN A 105 -2.25 -13.91 3.11
N SER A 106 -2.12 -13.31 4.29
CA SER A 106 -3.24 -12.77 5.07
C SER A 106 -2.80 -11.57 5.90
N ILE A 107 -3.75 -10.75 6.36
CA ILE A 107 -3.48 -9.74 7.38
C ILE A 107 -3.33 -10.42 8.75
N SER A 108 -2.23 -10.13 9.42
CA SER A 108 -1.92 -10.65 10.76
C SER A 108 -2.42 -9.74 11.88
N LEU A 109 -2.44 -8.43 11.64
CA LEU A 109 -2.83 -7.43 12.64
C LEU A 109 -3.29 -6.13 11.98
N VAL A 110 -4.25 -5.46 12.63
CA VAL A 110 -4.67 -4.09 12.30
C VAL A 110 -4.41 -3.23 13.54
N LEU A 111 -3.65 -2.15 13.37
CA LEU A 111 -3.24 -1.20 14.42
C LEU A 111 -3.89 0.17 14.22
#